data_AF-A0A0B2QZH6-F1
#
_entry.id   AF-A0A0B2QZH6-F1
#
_cell.length_a   1.000
_cell.length_b   1.000
_cell.length_c   1.000
_cell.angle_alpha   90.00
_cell.angle_beta   90.00
_cell.angle_gamma   90.00
#
_symmetry.space_group_name_H-M   'P 1'
#
loop_
_entity.id
_entity.type
_entity.pdbx_description
1 polymer ?
#
loop_
_entity_poly.entity_id
_entity_poly.type
_entity_poly.pdbx_seq_one_letter_code
_entity_poly.pdbx_strand_id
1 'polypeptide(L)'
;MGDSLESYPRRVFIDVGLPEKDGGSATDWFRKTYPTRNKDFEMYKIETVAEGGPQIEMSDWLRNNVREEEYVVMKSETEVVEEMMRSKAIMLVDELFLECKPQQGNRKRKNGRAYWECLALYGKLRDEGVAVHQWWG
;
A
#
# COMPACT_ATOMS: atom_id res chain seq x y z
N MET A 1 -1.63 -0.72 -22.14
CA MET A 1 -2.54 0.44 -22.13
C MET A 1 -1.95 1.44 -21.17
N GLY A 2 -1.41 2.54 -21.69
CA GLY A 2 -0.90 3.61 -20.85
C GLY A 2 -2.05 4.57 -20.59
N ASP A 3 -2.86 4.29 -19.56
CA ASP A 3 -3.84 5.27 -19.14
C ASP A 3 -3.09 6.53 -18.71
N SER A 4 -3.35 7.60 -19.45
CA SER A 4 -2.76 8.89 -19.12
C SER A 4 -3.36 9.29 -17.80
N LEU A 5 -2.51 9.52 -16.78
CA LEU A 5 -2.94 10.02 -15.47
C LEU A 5 -3.92 11.18 -15.58
N GLU A 6 -3.93 11.91 -16.69
CA GLU A 6 -4.80 13.01 -17.08
C GLU A 6 -6.31 12.72 -17.08
N SER A 7 -6.75 11.49 -17.36
CA SER A 7 -8.18 11.16 -17.36
C SER A 7 -8.79 11.09 -15.96
N TYR A 8 -7.96 10.90 -14.93
CA TYR A 8 -8.42 10.74 -13.56
C TYR A 8 -8.77 12.09 -12.91
N PRO A 9 -9.96 12.22 -12.31
CA PRO A 9 -10.43 13.44 -11.66
C PRO A 9 -9.62 13.77 -10.40
N ARG A 10 -9.08 12.75 -9.72
CA ARG A 10 -8.25 12.88 -8.54
C ARG A 10 -7.18 11.79 -8.52
N ARG A 11 -6.04 12.10 -7.92
CA ARG A 11 -4.90 11.19 -7.73
C ARG A 11 -4.51 11.21 -6.27
N VAL A 12 -4.41 10.04 -5.67
CA VAL A 12 -4.24 9.90 -4.22
C VAL A 12 -3.03 9.02 -3.96
N PHE A 13 -2.19 9.45 -3.02
CA PHE A 13 -1.15 8.62 -2.45
C PHE A 13 -1.44 8.35 -0.97
N ILE A 14 -1.40 7.07 -0.58
CA ILE A 14 -1.71 6.63 0.78
C ILE A 14 -0.51 5.88 1.35
N ASP A 15 0.11 6.44 2.38
CA ASP A 15 1.17 5.80 3.18
C ASP A 15 0.54 5.14 4.41
N VAL A 16 0.48 3.81 4.42
CA VAL A 16 -0.06 3.02 5.53
C VAL A 16 1.04 2.21 6.19
N GLY A 17 1.21 2.39 7.50
CA GLY A 17 2.16 1.60 8.26
C GLY A 17 2.34 2.10 9.69
N LEU A 18 3.28 1.47 10.40
CA LEU A 18 3.65 1.90 11.74
C LEU A 18 4.38 3.25 11.69
N PRO A 19 4.22 4.11 12.72
CA PRO A 19 5.01 5.33 12.83
C PRO A 19 6.50 4.97 12.93
N GLU A 20 7.26 5.23 11.87
CA GLU A 20 8.71 5.05 11.87
C GLU A 20 9.35 6.14 12.75
N LYS A 21 10.25 5.73 13.66
CA LYS A 21 10.94 6.66 14.59
C LYS A 21 12.10 7.42 13.94
N ASP A 22 12.68 6.89 12.86
CA ASP A 22 13.77 7.52 12.10
C ASP A 22 13.85 6.84 10.72
N GLY A 23 13.58 7.59 9.65
CA GLY A 23 13.59 7.10 8.27
C GLY A 23 12.67 7.96 7.41
N GLY A 24 13.16 8.46 6.26
CA GLY A 24 12.38 9.36 5.42
C GLY A 24 11.03 8.73 5.06
N SER A 25 9.93 9.39 5.42
CA SER A 25 8.57 8.87 5.22
C SER A 25 8.41 8.44 3.75
N ALA A 26 7.63 7.38 3.47
CA ALA A 26 7.32 7.00 2.09
C ALA A 26 6.78 8.18 1.26
N THR A 27 6.15 9.15 1.94
CA THR A 27 5.76 10.46 1.41
C THR A 27 6.93 11.27 0.83
N ASP A 28 8.09 11.32 1.51
CA ASP A 28 9.28 12.02 1.03
C ASP A 28 9.88 11.33 -0.20
N TRP A 29 9.94 9.99 -0.18
CA TRP A 29 10.37 9.22 -1.35
C TRP A 29 9.42 9.46 -2.52
N PHE A 30 8.10 9.46 -2.28
CA PHE A 30 7.08 9.66 -3.31
C PHE A 30 7.26 11.02 -3.99
N ARG A 31 7.39 12.10 -3.21
CA ARG A 31 7.62 13.45 -3.74
C ARG A 31 8.89 13.58 -4.58
N LYS A 32 9.94 12.82 -4.27
CA LYS A 32 11.26 12.92 -4.93
C LYS A 32 11.42 11.99 -6.13
N THR A 33 10.78 10.82 -6.08
CA THR A 33 11.13 9.69 -6.96
C THR A 33 9.97 9.21 -7.80
N TYR A 34 8.73 9.32 -7.31
CA TYR A 34 7.58 8.82 -8.03
C TYR A 34 7.32 9.66 -9.30
N PRO A 35 7.15 9.04 -10.47
CA PRO A 35 6.96 9.77 -11.73
C PRO A 35 5.53 10.33 -11.83
N THR A 36 5.24 11.41 -11.11
CA THR A 36 3.93 12.07 -11.08
C THR A 36 3.52 12.70 -12.42
N ARG A 37 4.46 12.84 -13.36
CA ARG A 37 4.25 13.52 -14.65
C ARG A 37 3.72 14.96 -14.48
N ASN A 38 4.24 15.69 -13.50
CA ASN A 38 3.82 17.05 -13.13
C ASN A 38 2.34 17.17 -12.71
N LYS A 39 1.77 16.10 -12.16
CA LYS A 39 0.42 16.11 -11.60
C LYS A 39 0.47 16.17 -10.08
N ASP A 40 -0.53 16.82 -9.50
CA ASP A 40 -0.71 16.87 -8.05
C ASP A 40 -1.32 15.56 -7.53
N PHE A 41 -0.87 15.17 -6.33
CA PHE A 41 -1.38 14.02 -5.59
C PHE A 41 -1.79 14.49 -4.19
N GLU A 42 -3.00 14.11 -3.78
CA GLU A 42 -3.43 14.24 -2.39
C GLU A 42 -2.78 13.12 -1.57
N MET A 43 -2.06 13.48 -0.50
CA MET A 43 -1.29 12.52 0.29
C MET A 43 -1.92 12.32 1.66
N TYR A 44 -2.18 11.06 1.99
CA TYR A 44 -2.69 10.62 3.29
C TYR A 44 -1.68 9.72 3.98
N LYS A 45 -1.40 10.01 5.25
CA LYS A 45 -0.60 9.13 6.11
C LYS A 45 -1.53 8.50 7.15
N ILE A 46 -1.63 7.18 7.12
CA ILE A 46 -2.51 6.41 8.02
C ILE A 46 -1.61 5.53 8.88
N GLU A 47 -1.60 5.81 10.18
CA GLU A 47 -0.79 5.09 11.13
C GLU A 47 -1.59 3.90 11.68
N THR A 48 -1.04 2.69 11.52
CA THR A 48 -1.64 1.49 12.12
C THR A 48 -1.25 1.45 13.59
N VAL A 49 -2.22 1.44 14.51
CA VAL A 49 -1.93 1.27 15.94
C VAL A 49 -1.64 -0.20 16.26
N ALA A 50 -0.46 -0.47 16.80
CA ALA A 50 -0.10 -1.78 17.31
C ALA A 50 -0.92 -2.08 18.58
N GLU A 51 -1.87 -3.01 18.45
CA GLU A 51 -2.68 -3.67 19.49
C GLU A 51 -3.74 -2.82 20.23
N GLY A 52 -5.00 -3.27 20.13
CA GLY A 52 -6.07 -3.00 21.10
C GLY A 52 -6.95 -1.77 20.90
N GLY A 53 -6.67 -0.92 19.91
CA GLY A 53 -7.53 0.23 19.55
C GLY A 53 -8.60 -0.13 18.50
N PRO A 54 -9.61 0.73 18.27
CA PRO A 54 -10.55 0.54 17.17
C PRO A 54 -9.76 0.40 15.87
N GLN A 55 -9.83 -0.79 15.26
CA GLN A 55 -9.31 -1.02 13.94
C GLN A 55 -10.12 -0.14 13.01
N ILE A 56 -9.57 0.99 12.56
CA ILE A 56 -10.02 1.54 11.30
C ILE A 56 -9.56 0.51 10.27
N GLU A 57 -10.46 -0.40 9.91
CA GLU A 57 -10.25 -1.34 8.82
C GLU A 57 -9.89 -0.49 7.60
N MET A 58 -8.71 -0.72 7.03
CA MET A 58 -8.22 0.09 5.91
C MET A 58 -9.19 -0.01 4.73
N SER A 59 -9.86 -1.15 4.59
CA SER A 59 -10.95 -1.34 3.66
C SER A 59 -12.10 -0.34 3.83
N ASP A 60 -12.57 -0.10 5.05
CA ASP A 60 -13.61 0.90 5.32
C ASP A 60 -13.13 2.31 5.03
N TRP A 61 -11.88 2.62 5.36
CA TRP A 61 -11.32 3.93 5.03
C TRP A 61 -11.28 4.15 3.52
N LEU A 62 -10.80 3.17 2.74
CA LEU A 62 -10.77 3.27 1.27
C LEU A 62 -12.19 3.48 0.72
N ARG A 63 -13.16 2.68 1.15
CA ARG A 63 -14.55 2.78 0.68
C ARG A 63 -15.21 4.12 0.95
N ASN A 64 -14.82 4.79 2.04
CA ASN A 64 -15.41 6.06 2.43
C ASN A 64 -14.67 7.27 1.86
N ASN A 65 -13.41 7.13 1.44
CA ASN A 65 -12.56 8.26 1.05
C ASN A 65 -12.11 8.23 -0.41
N VAL A 66 -12.25 7.10 -1.11
CA VAL A 66 -11.78 6.88 -2.49
C VAL A 66 -12.95 6.42 -3.36
N ARG A 67 -12.92 6.81 -4.63
CA ARG A 67 -13.85 6.33 -5.67
C ARG A 67 -13.13 5.52 -6.73
N GLU A 68 -13.85 4.60 -7.39
CA GLU A 68 -13.32 3.75 -8.46
C GLU A 68 -12.76 4.52 -9.66
N GLU A 69 -13.20 5.79 -9.86
CA GLU A 69 -12.72 6.61 -10.96
C GLU A 69 -11.41 7.35 -10.65
N GLU A 70 -10.85 7.19 -9.45
CA GLU A 70 -9.67 7.91 -8.98
C GLU A 70 -8.43 7.05 -9.07
N TYR A 71 -7.27 7.68 -9.31
CA TYR A 71 -6.02 6.95 -9.39
C TYR A 71 -5.36 6.86 -8.02
N VAL A 72 -5.29 5.66 -7.46
CA VAL A 72 -4.79 5.43 -6.10
C VAL A 72 -3.48 4.67 -6.12
N VAL A 73 -2.47 5.33 -5.57
CA VAL A 73 -1.18 4.72 -5.25
C VAL A 73 -1.11 4.51 -3.75
N MET A 74 -0.76 3.31 -3.32
CA MET A 74 -0.71 2.97 -1.91
C MET A 74 0.63 2.33 -1.55
N LYS A 75 1.16 2.66 -0.38
CA LYS A 75 2.26 1.92 0.26
C LYS A 75 1.72 1.27 1.52
N SER A 76 1.94 -0.03 1.71
CA SER A 76 1.42 -0.76 2.87
C SER A 76 2.18 -2.03 3.20
N GLU A 77 2.04 -2.49 4.44
CA GLU A 77 2.53 -3.78 4.94
C GLU A 77 1.57 -4.92 4.59
N THR A 78 2.06 -6.16 4.63
CA THR A 78 1.29 -7.32 4.14
C THR A 78 0.00 -7.58 4.88
N GLU A 79 -0.04 -7.35 6.18
CA GLU A 79 -1.16 -7.66 7.07
C GLU A 79 -2.39 -6.84 6.70
N VAL A 80 -2.19 -5.56 6.39
CA VAL A 80 -3.25 -4.64 5.92
C VAL A 80 -3.71 -5.05 4.52
N VAL A 81 -2.77 -5.37 3.63
CA VAL A 81 -3.09 -5.78 2.26
C VAL A 81 -3.90 -7.07 2.21
N GLU A 82 -3.59 -8.02 3.09
CA GLU A 82 -4.37 -9.25 3.20
C GLU A 82 -5.79 -9.04 3.72
N GLU A 83 -6.00 -8.07 4.62
CA GLU A 83 -7.33 -7.63 5.00
C GLU A 83 -8.09 -7.07 3.79
N MET A 84 -7.50 -6.10 3.09
CA MET A 84 -8.11 -5.48 1.91
C MET A 84 -8.43 -6.47 0.79
N MET A 85 -7.63 -7.53 0.63
CA MET A 85 -7.89 -8.65 -0.27
C MET A 85 -9.15 -9.42 0.14
N ARG A 86 -9.33 -9.69 1.44
CA ARG A 86 -10.52 -10.40 1.96
C ARG A 86 -11.80 -9.56 1.81
N SER A 87 -11.71 -8.26 2.07
CA SER A 87 -12.83 -7.31 1.99
C SER A 87 -13.07 -6.78 0.58
N LYS A 88 -12.25 -7.16 -0.42
CA LYS A 88 -12.27 -6.67 -1.81
C LYS A 88 -12.07 -5.16 -1.97
N ALA A 89 -11.64 -4.46 -0.92
CA ALA A 89 -11.32 -3.04 -1.01
C ALA A 89 -10.03 -2.78 -1.82
N ILE A 90 -9.19 -3.80 -1.99
CA ILE A 90 -7.96 -3.72 -2.80
C ILE A 90 -8.20 -3.31 -4.26
N MET A 91 -9.41 -3.52 -4.78
CA MET A 91 -9.80 -3.12 -6.13
C MET A 91 -9.88 -1.60 -6.32
N LEU A 92 -9.88 -0.83 -5.23
CA LEU A 92 -9.79 0.63 -5.24
C LEU A 92 -8.35 1.15 -5.34
N VAL A 93 -7.36 0.25 -5.44
CA VAL A 93 -5.94 0.59 -5.52
C VAL A 93 -5.40 0.22 -6.89
N ASP A 94 -4.95 1.19 -7.67
CA ASP A 94 -4.35 0.96 -8.98
C ASP A 94 -2.90 0.48 -8.87
N GLU A 95 -2.12 1.11 -7.98
CA GLU A 95 -0.70 0.80 -7.80
C GLU A 95 -0.35 0.62 -6.32
N LEU A 96 0.31 -0.48 -5.99
CA LEU A 96 0.66 -0.86 -4.62
C LEU A 96 2.16 -1.09 -4.46
N PHE A 97 2.77 -0.33 -3.56
CA PHE A 97 4.11 -0.56 -3.02
C PHE A 97 4.01 -1.44 -1.77
N LEU A 98 4.21 -2.74 -1.96
CA LEU A 98 4.09 -3.74 -0.90
C LEU A 98 5.41 -3.87 -0.13
N GLU A 99 5.36 -3.56 1.16
CA GLU A 99 6.45 -3.83 2.09
C GLU A 99 6.28 -5.24 2.67
N CYS A 100 7.03 -6.20 2.13
CA CYS A 100 7.12 -7.55 2.68
C CYS A 100 8.51 -7.78 3.26
N LYS A 101 8.61 -7.95 4.58
CA LYS A 101 9.86 -8.25 5.27
C LYS A 101 9.96 -9.76 5.52
N PRO A 102 10.59 -10.54 4.63
CA PRO A 102 10.76 -11.97 4.86
C PRO A 102 11.67 -12.21 6.08
N GLN A 103 11.49 -13.34 6.76
CA GLN A 103 12.32 -13.71 7.88
C GLN A 103 13.77 -13.95 7.42
N GLN A 104 14.67 -13.01 7.70
CA GLN A 104 16.10 -13.27 7.60
C GLN A 104 16.55 -14.12 8.80
N GLY A 105 17.37 -15.14 8.52
CA GLY A 105 17.79 -16.16 9.48
C GLY A 105 18.27 -15.63 10.84
N ASN A 106 18.03 -16.46 11.86
CA ASN A 106 18.44 -16.35 13.27
C ASN A 106 17.84 -15.25 14.17
N ARG A 107 16.83 -14.49 13.73
CA ARG A 107 15.97 -13.75 14.67
C ARG A 107 14.60 -14.44 14.80
N LYS A 108 14.34 -15.01 15.98
CA LYS A 108 13.01 -15.49 16.42
C LYS A 108 12.04 -14.30 16.54
N ARG A 109 11.59 -13.74 15.42
CA ARG A 109 10.28 -13.08 15.38
C ARG A 109 9.25 -14.18 15.14
N LYS A 110 8.23 -14.27 16.01
CA LYS A 110 7.26 -15.38 15.99
C LYS A 110 6.36 -15.40 14.74
N ASN A 111 6.35 -14.33 13.92
CA ASN A 111 5.52 -14.15 12.72
C ASN A 111 6.35 -13.75 11.47
N GLY A 112 7.53 -14.33 11.26
CA GLY A 112 8.30 -14.02 10.04
C GLY A 112 7.75 -14.76 8.82
N ARG A 113 7.42 -14.04 7.74
CA ARG A 113 6.97 -14.64 6.47
C ARG A 113 8.13 -15.29 5.71
N ALA A 114 7.88 -16.42 5.07
CA ALA A 114 8.79 -16.96 4.07
C ALA A 114 8.74 -16.09 2.80
N TYR A 115 9.86 -15.99 2.08
CA TYR A 115 9.95 -15.21 0.84
C TYR A 115 8.89 -15.64 -0.21
N TRP A 116 8.63 -16.94 -0.30
CA TRP A 116 7.60 -17.48 -1.20
C TRP A 116 6.18 -17.03 -0.86
N GLU A 117 5.88 -16.78 0.41
CA GLU A 117 4.57 -16.26 0.82
C GLU A 117 4.38 -14.83 0.34
N CYS A 118 5.44 -14.01 0.37
CA CYS A 118 5.42 -12.68 -0.27
C CYS A 118 5.12 -12.83 -1.77
N LEU A 119 5.90 -13.64 -2.49
CA LEU A 119 5.73 -13.84 -3.94
C LEU A 119 4.34 -14.33 -4.32
N ALA A 120 3.77 -15.24 -3.53
CA ALA A 120 2.39 -15.70 -3.73
C ALA A 120 1.37 -14.56 -3.57
N LEU A 121 1.58 -13.65 -2.62
CA LEU A 121 0.73 -12.47 -2.43
C LEU A 121 0.86 -11.49 -3.61
N TYR A 122 2.07 -11.25 -4.14
CA TYR A 122 2.26 -10.44 -5.36
C TYR A 122 1.46 -10.99 -6.55
N GLY A 123 1.47 -12.31 -6.73
CA GLY A 123 0.69 -12.97 -7.79
C GLY A 123 -0.81 -12.69 -7.64
N LYS A 124 -1.36 -12.96 -6.45
CA LYS A 124 -2.79 -12.74 -6.17
C LYS A 124 -3.24 -11.30 -6.38
N LEU A 125 -2.42 -10.32 -5.96
CA LEU A 125 -2.73 -8.90 -6.13
C LEU A 125 -2.76 -8.49 -7.61
N ARG A 126 -1.84 -9.03 -8.41
CA ARG A 126 -1.81 -8.80 -9.86
C ARG A 126 -3.01 -9.44 -10.56
N ASP A 127 -3.46 -10.59 -10.07
CA ASP A 127 -4.67 -11.25 -10.58
C ASP A 127 -5.94 -10.41 -10.31
N GLU A 128 -5.96 -9.57 -9.27
CA GLU A 128 -7.02 -8.58 -9.02
C GLU A 128 -6.86 -7.28 -9.85
N GLY A 129 -5.83 -7.19 -10.70
CA GLY A 129 -5.59 -6.04 -11.59
C GLY A 129 -4.71 -4.93 -11.00
N VAL A 130 -4.13 -5.13 -9.82
CA VAL A 130 -3.29 -4.13 -9.15
C VAL A 130 -1.86 -4.17 -9.69
N ALA A 131 -1.29 -3.00 -10.01
CA ALA A 131 0.12 -2.86 -10.33
C ALA A 131 0.97 -2.93 -9.05
N VAL A 132 1.63 -4.07 -8.79
CA VAL A 132 2.37 -4.27 -7.53
C VAL A 132 3.88 -4.13 -7.71
N HIS A 133 4.46 -3.30 -6.84
CA HIS A 133 5.88 -3.00 -6.72
C HIS A 133 6.39 -3.40 -5.33
N GLN A 134 7.64 -3.83 -5.27
CA GLN A 134 8.28 -4.15 -4.00
C GLN A 134 8.84 -2.89 -3.34
N TRP A 135 8.49 -2.67 -2.07
CA TRP A 135 9.08 -1.63 -1.23
C TRP A 135 10.29 -2.17 -0.47
N TRP A 136 11.40 -1.43 -0.51
CA TRP A 136 12.67 -1.87 0.08
C TRP A 136 13.10 -1.11 1.35
N GLY A 137 12.47 0.01 1.68
CA GLY A 137 12.90 0.89 2.78
C GLY A 137 14.12 1.73 2.41
#